data_AF-A0A1M4XM15-F1
#
_entry.id   AF-A0A1M4XM15-F1
#
_cell.length_a   1.000
_cell.length_b   1.000
_cell.length_c   1.000
_cell.angle_alpha   90.00
_cell.angle_beta   90.00
_cell.angle_gamma   90.00
#
_symmetry.space_group_name_H-M   'P 1'
#
loop_
_entity.id
_entity.type
_entity.pdbx_description
1 polymer ?
#
loop_
_entity_poly.entity_id
_entity_poly.type
_entity_poly.pdbx_seq_one_letter_code
_entity_poly.pdbx_strand_id
1 'polypeptide(L)' 'MPEEKTIEEIMEEVKNELDFLPPDENIRNGFMAGLTFMMIL' A
#
# COMPACT_ATOMS: atom_id res chain seq x y z
N MET A 1 -2.29 16.05 -21.06
CA MET A 1 -1.17 16.16 -20.11
C MET A 1 -1.27 14.92 -19.25
N PRO A 2 -0.24 14.08 -19.12
CA PRO A 2 -0.33 12.97 -18.18
C PRO A 2 -0.52 13.59 -16.79
N GLU A 3 -1.64 13.28 -16.14
CA GLU A 3 -1.89 13.69 -14.76
C GLU A 3 -0.83 12.97 -13.90
N GLU A 4 0.20 13.71 -13.49
CA GLU A 4 1.16 13.20 -12.51
C GLU A 4 0.41 13.07 -11.19
N LYS A 5 0.03 11.84 -10.85
CA LYS A 5 -0.56 11.53 -9.55
C LYS A 5 0.42 11.96 -8.47
N THR A 6 -0.10 12.69 -7.50
CA THR A 6 0.67 13.09 -6.32
C THR A 6 0.98 11.87 -5.46
N ILE A 7 2.04 11.96 -4.65
CA ILE A 7 2.41 10.89 -3.71
C ILE A 7 1.26 10.57 -2.74
N GLU A 8 0.45 11.58 -2.38
CA GLU A 8 -0.75 11.38 -1.56
C GLU A 8 -1.81 10.53 -2.26
N GLU A 9 -2.14 10.81 -3.53
CA GLU A 9 -3.10 10.01 -4.30
C GLU A 9 -2.63 8.56 -4.47
N ILE A 10 -1.33 8.35 -4.68
CA ILE A 10 -0.74 7.01 -4.77
C ILE A 10 -0.86 6.28 -3.42
N MET A 11 -0.58 6.96 -2.31
CA MET A 11 -0.74 6.39 -0.97
C MET A 11 -2.20 6.07 -0.65
N GLU A 12 -3.14 6.89 -1.12
CA GLU A 12 -4.58 6.70 -0.92
C GLU A 12 -5.11 5.53 -1.76
N GLU A 13 -4.67 5.40 -3.02
CA GLU A 13 -4.96 4.25 -3.88
C GLU A 13 -4.39 2.96 -3.28
N VAL A 14 -3.15 2.97 -2.80
CA VAL A 14 -2.56 1.80 -2.13
C VAL A 14 -3.32 1.46 -0.85
N LYS A 15 -3.74 2.45 -0.05
CA LYS A 15 -4.58 2.19 1.13
C LYS A 15 -5.94 1.59 0.77
N ASN A 16 -6.57 2.08 -0.28
CA ASN A 16 -7.84 1.56 -0.80
C ASN A 16 -7.69 0.16 -1.38
N GLU A 17 -6.59 -0.13 -2.07
CA GLU A 17 -6.28 -1.49 -2.52
C GLU A 17 -5.99 -2.43 -1.36
N LEU A 18 -5.50 -1.92 -0.22
CA LEU A 18 -5.28 -2.67 1.02
C LEU A 18 -6.51 -2.71 1.94
N ASP A 19 -7.69 -2.28 1.47
CA ASP A 19 -8.93 -2.28 2.25
C ASP A 19 -9.50 -3.70 2.48
N PHE A 20 -9.01 -4.70 1.72
CA PHE A 20 -9.28 -6.12 2.01
C PHE A 20 -8.56 -6.61 3.27
N LEU A 21 -7.52 -5.89 3.73
CA LEU A 21 -6.81 -6.27 4.95
C LEU A 21 -7.63 -5.89 6.17
N PRO A 22 -7.65 -6.75 7.20
CA PRO A 22 -8.24 -6.40 8.49
C PRO A 22 -7.69 -5.05 8.97
N PRO A 23 -8.50 -4.22 9.64
CA PRO A 23 -8.03 -2.93 10.18
C PRO A 23 -6.98 -3.08 11.29
N ASP A 24 -6.61 -4.31 11.64
CA ASP A 24 -5.54 -4.63 12.57
C ASP A 24 -4.19 -4.12 12.04
N GLU A 25 -3.60 -3.17 12.77
CA GLU A 25 -2.31 -2.56 12.42
C GLU A 25 -1.18 -3.59 12.31
N ASN A 26 -1.18 -4.67 13.09
CA ASN A 26 -0.13 -5.69 13.00
C ASN A 26 -0.25 -6.51 11.71
N ILE A 27 -1.48 -6.81 11.29
CA ILE A 27 -1.72 -7.52 10.03
C ILE A 27 -1.36 -6.63 8.83
N ARG A 28 -1.75 -5.35 8.84
CA ARG A 28 -1.38 -4.40 7.78
C ARG A 28 0.14 -4.18 7.71
N ASN A 29 0.80 -4.00 8.86
CA ASN A 29 2.26 -3.85 8.91
C ASN A 29 2.99 -5.11 8.46
N GLY A 30 2.50 -6.30 8.83
CA GLY A 30 3.06 -7.57 8.38
C GLY A 30 2.93 -7.76 6.86
N PHE A 31 1.80 -7.39 6.28
CA PHE A 31 1.57 -7.47 4.83
C PHE A 31 2.44 -6.48 4.05
N MET A 32 2.54 -5.23 4.51
CA MET A 32 3.43 -4.21 3.94
C MET A 32 4.90 -4.64 3.98
N ALA A 33 5.34 -5.24 5.09
CA ALA A 33 6.69 -5.77 5.22
C ALA A 33 6.94 -6.94 4.24
N GLY A 34 5.96 -7.83 4.07
CA GLY A 34 6.03 -8.94 3.11
C GLY A 34 6.06 -8.48 1.65
N LEU A 35 5.23 -7.50 1.27
CA LEU A 35 5.25 -6.87 -0.05
C LEU A 35 6.60 -6.20 -0.35
N THR A 36 7.13 -5.46 0.62
CA THR A 36 8.43 -4.80 0.49
C THR A 36 9.55 -5.83 0.30
N PHE A 37 9.49 -6.95 1.02
CA PHE A 37 10.45 -8.05 0.86
C PHE A 37 10.35 -8.72 -0.52
N MET A 38 9.13 -8.92 -1.05
CA MET A 38 8.94 -9.49 -2.40
C MET A 38 9.42 -8.57 -3.53
N MET A 39 9.37 -7.25 -3.37
CA MET A 39 9.86 -6.31 -4.40
C MET A 39 11.39 -6.16 -4.44
N ILE A 40 12.09 -6.56 -3.37
CA ILE A 40 13.56 -6.44 -3.26
C ILE A 40 14.28 -7.73 -3.72
N LEU A 41 13.54 -8.83 -3.88
CA LEU A 41 13.98 -10.12 -4.45
C LEU A 41 13.86 -10.13 -5.98
#